data_AF-A0A349SQH5-F1
#
_entry.id   AF-A0A349SQH5-F1
#
_cell.length_a   1.000
_cell.length_b   1.000
_cell.length_c   1.000
_cell.angle_alpha   90.00
_cell.angle_beta   90.00
_cell.angle_gamma   90.00
#
_symmetry.space_group_name_H-M   'P 1'
#
loop_
_entity.id
_entity.type
_entity.pdbx_description
1 polymer ?
#
loop_
_entity_poly.entity_id
_entity_poly.type
_entity_poly.pdbx_seq_one_letter_code
_entity_poly.pdbx_strand_id
1 'polypeptide(L)'
;MTRHQKRALVVLLSNIRDENVDDLQPALTLLQKKHLVMVANLEEPELHELLEKPIHQFRDALLYTGTKLYLERRQAITQSFNHSGIHTVNSTPQTMPVALINKYFEVKREGLL
;
A
#
# COMPACT_ATOMS: atom_id res chain seq x y z
N MET A 1 -38.83 6.76 6.44
CA MET A 1 -37.47 7.11 6.90
C MET A 1 -36.52 7.01 5.70
N THR A 2 -36.02 8.13 5.20
CA THR A 2 -35.12 8.18 4.04
C THR A 2 -33.73 7.73 4.50
N ARG A 3 -33.31 6.51 4.11
CA ARG A 3 -32.00 5.96 4.45
C ARG A 3 -30.92 6.68 3.63
N HIS A 4 -30.33 7.73 4.19
CA HIS A 4 -29.16 8.37 3.57
C HIS A 4 -27.99 7.38 3.54
N GLN A 5 -27.54 7.00 2.36
CA GLN A 5 -26.31 6.21 2.20
C GLN A 5 -25.12 7.15 2.42
N LYS A 6 -24.58 7.19 3.64
CA LYS A 6 -23.36 7.94 3.94
C LYS A 6 -22.17 7.20 3.33
N ARG A 7 -21.67 7.69 2.18
CA ARG A 7 -20.33 7.31 1.69
C ARG A 7 -19.29 7.94 2.63
N ALA A 8 -18.19 7.24 2.82
CA ALA A 8 -17.06 7.71 3.64
C ALA A 8 -15.75 7.31 2.96
N LEU A 9 -14.67 8.01 3.32
CA LEU A 9 -13.32 7.53 3.07
C LEU A 9 -12.92 6.59 4.21
N VAL A 10 -12.54 5.37 3.86
CA VAL A 10 -11.95 4.40 4.79
C VAL A 10 -10.47 4.31 4.47
N VAL A 11 -9.62 4.70 5.41
CA VAL A 11 -8.16 4.58 5.30
C VAL A 11 -7.70 3.42 6.17
N LEU A 12 -7.16 2.38 5.55
CA LEU A 12 -6.52 1.26 6.24
C LEU A 12 -5.01 1.51 6.30
N LEU A 13 -4.50 1.82 7.48
CA LEU A 13 -3.06 1.91 7.73
C LEU A 13 -2.55 0.55 8.21
N SER A 14 -1.63 -0.07 7.49
CA SER A 14 -1.09 -1.40 7.84
C SER A 14 0.33 -1.60 7.28
N ASN A 15 0.99 -2.69 7.67
CA ASN A 15 2.15 -3.21 6.94
C ASN A 15 1.68 -4.49 6.23
N ILE A 16 1.06 -4.34 5.06
CA ILE A 16 0.54 -5.49 4.30
C ILE A 16 1.72 -6.26 3.69
N ARG A 17 1.77 -7.56 3.99
CA ARG A 17 2.70 -8.53 3.43
C ARG A 17 1.98 -9.47 2.48
N ASP A 18 2.72 -10.10 1.57
CA ASP A 18 2.18 -11.05 0.58
C ASP A 18 1.24 -12.09 1.20
N GLU A 19 1.63 -12.67 2.34
CA GLU A 19 0.88 -13.72 3.03
C GLU A 19 -0.52 -13.29 3.52
N ASN A 20 -0.79 -12.00 3.63
CA ASN A 20 -2.07 -11.48 4.13
C ASN A 20 -3.00 -10.97 3.01
N VAL A 21 -2.54 -10.94 1.75
CA VAL A 21 -3.27 -10.28 0.65
C VAL A 21 -4.55 -11.01 0.30
N ASP A 22 -4.50 -12.34 0.22
CA ASP A 22 -5.64 -13.17 -0.19
C ASP A 22 -6.82 -13.06 0.79
N ASP A 23 -6.53 -12.89 2.08
CA ASP A 23 -7.56 -12.68 3.12
C ASP A 23 -8.06 -11.23 3.16
N LEU A 24 -7.17 -10.27 2.85
CA LEU A 24 -7.49 -8.86 2.94
C LEU A 24 -8.33 -8.36 1.74
N GLN A 25 -8.06 -8.88 0.54
CA GLN A 25 -8.72 -8.43 -0.68
C GLN A 25 -10.25 -8.60 -0.65
N PRO A 26 -10.83 -9.71 -0.15
CA PRO A 26 -12.28 -9.83 0.05
C PRO A 26 -12.86 -8.76 0.99
N ALA A 27 -12.17 -8.45 2.08
CA ALA A 27 -12.62 -7.44 3.04
C ALA A 27 -12.60 -6.03 2.42
N LEU A 28 -11.53 -5.69 1.69
CA LEU A 28 -11.43 -4.42 0.97
C LEU A 28 -12.52 -4.30 -0.11
N THR A 29 -12.79 -5.38 -0.84
CA THR A 29 -13.85 -5.44 -1.85
C THR A 29 -15.23 -5.18 -1.23
N LEU A 30 -15.50 -5.70 -0.02
CA LEU A 30 -16.75 -5.44 0.69
C LEU A 30 -16.89 -3.97 1.09
N LEU A 31 -15.82 -3.34 1.56
CA LEU A 31 -15.81 -1.91 1.91
C LEU A 31 -16.02 -1.03 0.68
N GLN A 32 -15.39 -1.36 -0.45
CA GLN A 32 -15.50 -0.61 -1.71
C GLN A 32 -16.93 -0.54 -2.26
N LYS A 33 -17.82 -1.48 -1.89
CA LYS A 33 -19.24 -1.43 -2.30
C LYS A 33 -19.97 -0.18 -1.83
N LYS A 34 -19.50 0.47 -0.76
CA LYS A 34 -20.17 1.63 -0.13
C LYS A 34 -19.23 2.80 0.14
N HIS A 35 -17.94 2.54 0.29
CA HIS A 35 -16.96 3.52 0.73
C HIS A 35 -15.86 3.66 -0.31
N LEU A 36 -15.23 4.83 -0.34
CA LEU A 36 -13.95 4.95 -0.99
C LEU A 36 -12.91 4.34 -0.05
N VAL A 37 -12.07 3.45 -0.57
CA VAL A 37 -11.07 2.73 0.23
C VAL A 37 -9.68 3.15 -0.19
N MET A 38 -8.88 3.53 0.81
CA MET A 38 -7.46 3.82 0.68
C MET A 38 -6.66 2.88 1.58
N VAL A 39 -5.61 2.30 1.05
CA VAL A 39 -4.67 1.44 1.77
C VAL A 39 -3.34 2.17 1.87
N ALA A 40 -2.89 2.38 3.11
CA ALA A 40 -1.63 3.03 3.41
C ALA A 40 -0.66 2.01 4.01
N ASN A 41 0.39 1.67 3.26
CA ASN A 41 1.40 0.70 3.67
C ASN A 41 2.69 1.38 4.09
N LEU A 42 3.20 0.97 5.25
CA LEU A 42 4.49 1.44 5.74
C LEU A 42 5.64 0.76 4.99
N GLU A 43 6.61 1.56 4.53
CA GLU A 43 7.86 1.07 3.95
C GLU A 43 8.96 0.98 5.00
N GLU A 44 9.83 -0.02 4.84
CA GLU A 44 11.05 -0.21 5.63
C GLU A 44 12.22 0.42 4.85
N PRO A 45 12.74 1.59 5.26
CA PRO A 45 13.85 2.26 4.56
C PRO A 45 15.12 1.40 4.50
N GLU A 46 15.32 0.52 5.48
CA GLU A 46 16.48 -0.36 5.59
C GLU A 46 16.59 -1.32 4.40
N LEU A 47 15.46 -1.69 3.77
CA LEU A 47 15.46 -2.54 2.58
C LEU A 47 16.09 -1.85 1.37
N HIS A 48 15.95 -0.54 1.26
CA HIS A 48 16.59 0.22 0.19
C HIS A 48 18.10 0.30 0.42
N GLU A 49 18.54 0.51 1.66
CA GLU A 49 19.97 0.52 2.01
C GLU A 49 20.64 -0.83 1.71
N LEU A 50 19.92 -1.95 1.85
CA LEU A 50 20.44 -3.27 1.48
C LEU A 50 20.70 -3.42 -0.02
N LEU A 51 19.96 -2.73 -0.87
CA LEU A 51 20.17 -2.76 -2.31
C LEU A 51 21.36 -1.91 -2.77
N GLU A 52 21.79 -0.93 -1.96
CA GLU A 52 22.93 -0.06 -2.26
C GLU A 52 24.27 -0.64 -1.78
N LYS A 53 24.25 -1.67 -0.93
CA LYS A 53 25.47 -2.30 -0.41
C LYS A 53 26.20 -3.08 -1.52
N PRO A 54 27.53 -2.96 -1.62
CA PRO A 54 28.32 -3.75 -2.57
C PRO A 54 28.22 -5.24 -2.25
N ILE A 55 28.23 -6.07 -3.30
CA ILE A 55 28.18 -7.52 -3.20
C ILE A 55 29.61 -8.06 -3.26
N HIS A 56 30.10 -8.63 -2.15
CA HIS A 56 31.46 -9.17 -2.07
C HIS A 56 31.49 -10.69 -1.95
N GLN A 57 30.48 -11.28 -1.30
CA GLN A 57 30.38 -12.71 -1.06
C GLN A 57 28.97 -13.24 -1.38
N PHE A 58 28.85 -14.56 -1.47
CA PHE A 58 27.58 -15.24 -1.75
C PHE A 58 26.44 -14.80 -0.82
N ARG A 59 26.73 -14.58 0.47
CA ARG A 59 25.73 -14.10 1.43
C ARG A 59 25.17 -12.72 1.06
N ASP A 60 26.00 -11.83 0.54
CA ASP A 60 25.56 -10.49 0.12
C ASP A 60 24.67 -10.59 -1.12
N ALA A 61 25.03 -11.48 -2.07
CA ALA A 61 24.21 -11.74 -3.25
C ALA A 61 22.84 -12.35 -2.89
N LEU A 62 22.82 -13.28 -1.93
CA LEU A 62 21.58 -13.86 -1.42
C LEU A 62 20.70 -12.81 -0.74
N LEU A 63 21.29 -11.93 0.07
CA LEU A 63 20.56 -10.86 0.73
C LEU A 63 20.00 -9.86 -0.31
N TYR A 64 20.81 -9.41 -1.25
CA TYR A 64 20.40 -8.51 -2.32
C TYR A 64 19.24 -9.09 -3.14
N THR A 65 19.36 -10.34 -3.59
CA THR A 65 18.33 -10.99 -4.41
C THR A 65 17.04 -11.24 -3.62
N GLY A 66 17.14 -11.63 -2.35
CA GLY A 66 15.98 -11.78 -1.47
C GLY A 66 15.25 -10.45 -1.24
N THR A 67 15.98 -9.38 -0.95
CA THR A 67 15.42 -8.02 -0.79
C THR A 67 14.76 -7.54 -2.08
N LYS A 68 15.42 -7.74 -3.24
CA LYS A 68 14.86 -7.36 -4.54
C LYS A 68 13.55 -8.10 -4.82
N LEU A 69 13.52 -9.43 -4.62
CA LEU A 69 12.32 -10.24 -4.82
C LEU A 69 11.18 -9.77 -3.91
N TYR A 70 11.46 -9.46 -2.65
CA TYR A 70 10.46 -8.94 -1.71
C TYR A 70 9.86 -7.61 -2.20
N LEU A 71 10.69 -6.66 -2.64
CA LEU A 71 10.23 -5.36 -3.14
C LEU A 71 9.41 -5.50 -4.44
N GLU A 72 9.80 -6.41 -5.34
CA GLU A 72 9.04 -6.71 -6.56
C GLU A 72 7.63 -7.25 -6.25
N ARG A 73 7.51 -8.17 -5.28
CA ARG A 73 6.20 -8.72 -4.88
C ARG A 73 5.31 -7.65 -4.24
N ARG A 74 5.88 -6.83 -3.38
CA ARG A 74 5.19 -5.69 -2.77
C ARG A 74 4.69 -4.67 -3.81
N GLN A 75 5.47 -4.42 -4.85
CA GLN A 75 5.05 -3.60 -5.98
C GLN A 75 3.89 -4.25 -6.75
N ALA A 76 3.94 -5.57 -6.98
CA ALA A 76 2.87 -6.31 -7.65
C ALA A 76 1.54 -6.25 -6.86
N ILE A 77 1.58 -6.34 -5.52
CA ILE A 77 0.39 -6.15 -4.68
C ILE A 77 -0.18 -4.75 -4.83
N THR A 78 0.68 -3.73 -4.75
CA THR A 78 0.26 -2.33 -4.90
C THR A 78 -0.44 -2.13 -6.25
N GLN A 79 0.13 -2.69 -7.32
CA GLN A 79 -0.47 -2.65 -8.65
C GLN A 79 -1.81 -3.41 -8.70
N SER A 80 -1.91 -4.58 -8.06
CA SER A 80 -3.16 -5.36 -7.99
C SER A 80 -4.27 -4.58 -7.28
N PHE A 81 -3.98 -3.95 -6.15
CA PHE A 81 -4.92 -3.09 -5.43
C PHE A 81 -5.36 -1.88 -6.26
N ASN A 82 -4.42 -1.20 -6.94
CA ASN A 82 -4.77 -0.08 -7.81
C ASN A 82 -5.65 -0.54 -8.98
N HIS A 83 -5.38 -1.70 -9.58
CA HIS A 83 -6.23 -2.28 -10.64
C HIS A 83 -7.64 -2.65 -10.16
N SER A 84 -7.80 -2.99 -8.88
CA SER A 84 -9.13 -3.22 -8.27
C SER A 84 -9.81 -1.95 -7.76
N GLY A 85 -9.27 -0.77 -8.07
CA GLY A 85 -9.86 0.53 -7.71
C GLY A 85 -9.64 0.93 -6.24
N ILE A 86 -8.67 0.31 -5.57
CA ILE A 86 -8.24 0.69 -4.21
C ILE A 86 -7.13 1.73 -4.35
N HIS A 87 -7.26 2.87 -3.68
CA HIS A 87 -6.19 3.86 -3.68
C HIS A 87 -5.07 3.41 -2.75
N THR A 88 -3.83 3.35 -3.22
CA THR A 88 -2.68 2.97 -2.39
C THR A 88 -1.79 4.17 -2.05
N VAL A 89 -1.20 4.14 -0.86
CA VAL A 89 -0.15 5.05 -0.41
C VAL A 89 0.94 4.18 0.20
N ASN A 90 2.14 4.20 -0.37
CA ASN A 90 3.29 3.54 0.23
C ASN A 90 4.29 4.62 0.67
N SER A 91 4.71 4.60 1.93
CA SER A 91 5.55 5.65 2.50
C SER A 91 6.22 5.17 3.79
N THR A 92 7.35 5.75 4.17
CA THR A 92 7.98 5.44 5.47
C THR A 92 7.13 6.01 6.61
N PRO A 93 7.21 5.47 7.85
CA PRO A 93 6.46 6.02 8.99
C PRO A 93 6.64 7.53 9.17
N GLN A 94 7.83 8.06 8.90
CA GLN A 94 8.17 9.47 9.05
C GLN A 94 7.47 10.35 8.01
N THR A 95 7.27 9.84 6.79
CA THR A 95 6.70 10.62 5.67
C THR A 95 5.22 10.31 5.41
N MET A 96 4.69 9.27 6.05
CA MET A 96 3.32 8.80 5.88
C MET A 96 2.23 9.88 6.11
N PRO A 97 2.30 10.76 7.13
CA PRO A 97 1.29 11.79 7.31
C PRO A 97 1.16 12.73 6.09
N VAL A 98 2.29 13.15 5.53
CA VAL A 98 2.33 14.02 4.35
C VAL A 98 1.81 13.27 3.12
N ALA A 99 2.24 12.02 2.93
CA ALA A 99 1.81 11.19 1.81
C ALA A 99 0.29 10.95 1.82
N LEU A 100 -0.29 10.67 2.99
CA LEU A 100 -1.73 10.50 3.18
C LEU A 100 -2.52 11.77 2.84
N ILE A 101 -2.06 12.93 3.33
CA ILE A 101 -2.72 14.22 3.05
C ILE A 101 -2.71 14.51 1.55
N ASN A 102 -1.56 14.29 0.89
CA ASN A 102 -1.44 14.49 -0.55
C ASN A 102 -2.40 13.57 -1.32
N LYS A 103 -2.47 12.29 -0.96
CA LYS A 103 -3.38 11.34 -1.62
C LYS A 103 -4.85 11.69 -1.37
N TYR A 104 -5.18 12.14 -0.18
CA TYR A 104 -6.52 12.64 0.13
C TYR A 104 -6.92 13.81 -0.77
N PHE A 105 -6.03 14.78 -0.97
CA PHE A 105 -6.31 15.92 -1.86
C PHE A 105 -6.43 15.52 -3.33
N GLU A 106 -5.63 14.58 -3.80
CA GLU A 106 -5.74 14.00 -5.15
C GLU A 106 -7.13 13.40 -5.35
N VAL A 107 -7.53 12.49 -4.47
CA VAL A 107 -8.85 11.85 -4.46
C VAL A 107 -9.99 12.87 -4.41
N LYS A 108 -9.86 13.90 -3.57
CA LYS A 108 -10.89 14.94 -3.43
C LYS A 108 -11.03 15.77 -4.71
N ARG A 109 -9.92 16.09 -5.39
CA ARG A 109 -9.93 16.83 -6.66
C ARG A 109 -10.56 16.04 -7.81
N GLU A 110 -10.48 14.71 -7.75
CA GLU A 110 -11.12 13.82 -8.72
C GLU A 110 -12.64 13.69 -8.52
N GLY A 111 -13.21 14.31 -7.48
CA GLY A 111 -14.65 14.27 -7.19
C GLY A 111 -15.13 12.92 -6.64
N LEU A 112 -14.22 12.08 -6.14
CA LEU A 112 -14.53 10.74 -5.62
C LEU A 112 -15.13 10.75 -4.20
N LEU A 113 -14.91 11.85 -3.46
CA LEU A 113 -15.38 12.11 -2.09
C LEU A 113 -16.29 13.33 -1.99
#